data_AF-F9GAS2-F1
#
_entry.id   AF-F9GAS2-F1
#
_cell.length_a   1.000
_cell.length_b   1.000
_cell.length_c   1.000
_cell.angle_alpha   90.00
_cell.angle_beta   90.00
_cell.angle_gamma   90.00
#
_symmetry.space_group_name_H-M   'P 1'
#
loop_
_entity.id
_entity.type
_entity.pdbx_description
1 polymer ?
#
loop_
_entity_poly.entity_id
_entity_poly.type
_entity_poly.pdbx_seq_one_letter_code
_entity_poly.pdbx_strand_id
1 'polypeptide(L)'
;TSINNIWRCFSSPRPQLALAILPQDQSEKASSNDNHGNELLTEGRLRAVTECQRKVNEIIKECKRVNMRYRDRDWDLTMFDLGEISGPDTEPNAPGAVKRVHEIFSLPTFMKNVDGGDVKQGKLGNCWFVAGLTALANLEYGLTQTCAAHDTEVGVYGFVFYRDGAWTYTIIDDTLYLQSPCWDSPSLQRALLQQTDRVDAE
;
A
#
# COMPACT_ATOMS: atom_id res chain seq x y z
N THR A 1 -37.42 -19.19 -5.23
CA THR A 1 -37.85 -19.50 -3.85
C THR A 1 -36.69 -19.86 -2.90
N SER A 2 -35.43 -19.54 -3.22
CA SER A 2 -34.27 -20.03 -2.43
C SER A 2 -33.78 -19.04 -1.37
N ILE A 3 -33.69 -17.74 -1.71
CA ILE A 3 -33.08 -16.74 -0.83
C ILE A 3 -33.89 -16.49 0.45
N ASN A 4 -35.23 -16.46 0.35
CA ASN A 4 -36.10 -16.23 1.50
C ASN A 4 -36.09 -17.39 2.50
N ASN A 5 -35.73 -18.60 2.07
CA ASN A 5 -35.58 -19.74 2.97
C ASN A 5 -34.28 -19.63 3.79
N ILE A 6 -33.21 -19.15 3.16
CA ILE A 6 -31.92 -18.90 3.83
C ILE A 6 -32.08 -17.84 4.91
N TRP A 7 -32.72 -16.70 4.60
CA TRP A 7 -32.91 -15.60 5.54
C TRP A 7 -33.78 -15.95 6.75
N ARG A 8 -34.74 -16.88 6.59
CA ARG A 8 -35.55 -17.37 7.71
C ARG A 8 -34.74 -18.15 8.75
N CYS A 9 -33.68 -18.85 8.34
CA CYS A 9 -32.80 -19.56 9.28
C CYS A 9 -32.00 -18.60 10.19
N PHE A 10 -31.68 -17.39 9.70
CA PHE A 10 -30.90 -16.40 10.45
C PHE A 10 -31.77 -15.42 11.27
N SER A 11 -33.09 -15.48 11.12
CA SER A 11 -34.02 -14.55 11.78
C SER A 11 -34.68 -15.23 12.97
N SER A 12 -34.20 -14.99 14.18
CA SER A 12 -34.90 -15.40 15.41
C SER A 12 -36.11 -14.49 15.66
N PRO A 13 -37.30 -15.02 15.98
CA PRO A 13 -38.50 -14.21 16.31
C PRO A 13 -38.31 -13.31 17.55
N ARG A 14 -37.35 -13.67 18.41
CA ARG A 14 -36.93 -12.85 19.54
C ARG A 14 -35.52 -12.35 19.25
N PRO A 15 -35.33 -11.06 18.96
CA PRO A 15 -33.99 -10.50 18.83
C PRO A 15 -33.30 -10.66 20.18
N GLN A 16 -32.27 -11.49 20.24
CA GLN A 16 -31.38 -11.54 21.39
C GLN A 16 -30.41 -10.36 21.25
N LEU A 17 -30.07 -9.71 22.37
CA LEU A 17 -29.10 -8.62 22.37
C LEU A 17 -27.78 -9.16 21.81
N ALA A 18 -27.32 -8.63 20.67
CA ALA A 18 -26.03 -9.02 20.11
C ALA A 18 -24.92 -8.54 21.07
N LEU A 19 -24.39 -9.47 21.88
CA LEU A 19 -23.42 -9.12 22.92
C LEU A 19 -22.02 -8.81 22.35
N ALA A 20 -21.68 -9.36 21.17
CA ALA A 20 -20.49 -8.99 20.39
C ALA A 20 -20.59 -9.58 18.97
N ILE A 21 -20.29 -8.79 17.94
CA ILE A 21 -20.17 -9.24 16.54
C ILE A 21 -18.69 -9.23 16.09
N LEU A 22 -17.80 -8.61 16.86
CA LEU A 22 -16.38 -8.48 16.55
C LEU A 22 -15.52 -9.15 17.63
N PRO A 23 -14.38 -9.78 17.26
CA PRO A 23 -13.41 -10.29 18.23
C PRO A 23 -12.97 -9.19 19.20
N GLN A 24 -12.88 -9.53 20.49
CA GLN A 24 -12.47 -8.61 21.57
C GLN A 24 -10.96 -8.33 21.60
N ASP A 25 -10.27 -8.42 20.46
CA ASP A 25 -8.86 -8.02 20.43
C ASP A 25 -8.80 -6.51 20.18
N GLN A 26 -8.89 -5.76 21.28
CA GLN A 26 -8.58 -4.33 21.27
C GLN A 26 -7.07 -4.21 21.11
N SER A 27 -6.58 -4.22 19.87
CA SER A 27 -5.31 -3.55 19.58
C SER A 27 -5.44 -2.16 20.17
N GLU A 28 -4.50 -1.79 21.03
CA GLU A 28 -4.47 -0.53 21.77
C GLU A 28 -5.08 0.57 20.91
N LYS A 29 -6.24 1.10 21.35
CA LYS A 29 -6.84 2.26 20.69
C LYS A 29 -5.74 3.28 20.61
N ALA A 30 -5.24 3.53 19.39
CA ALA A 30 -4.43 4.69 19.13
C ALA A 30 -5.21 5.83 19.76
N SER A 31 -4.64 6.44 20.80
CA SER A 31 -5.26 7.53 21.53
C SER A 31 -5.60 8.59 20.50
N SER A 32 -6.86 8.61 20.05
CA SER A 32 -7.40 9.73 19.32
C SER A 32 -7.52 10.83 20.35
N ASN A 33 -6.44 11.59 20.50
CA ASN A 33 -6.43 12.87 21.20
C ASN A 33 -7.31 13.92 20.48
N ASP A 34 -8.11 13.51 19.50
CA ASP A 34 -8.93 14.40 18.70
C ASP A 34 -10.30 14.56 19.32
N ASN A 35 -10.50 15.77 19.84
CA ASN A 35 -11.73 16.37 20.34
C ASN A 35 -12.79 16.54 19.21
N HIS A 36 -12.85 15.63 18.24
CA HIS A 36 -13.52 15.80 16.94
C HIS A 36 -14.69 14.84 16.73
N GLY A 37 -15.24 14.26 17.81
CA GLY A 37 -16.33 13.28 17.75
C GLY A 37 -17.63 13.74 17.04
N ASN A 38 -17.74 15.02 16.65
CA ASN A 38 -18.89 15.61 15.95
C ASN A 38 -18.52 16.31 14.62
N GLU A 39 -17.34 16.06 14.06
CA GLU A 39 -16.97 16.66 12.77
C GLU A 39 -17.73 16.02 11.59
N LEU A 40 -18.13 16.84 10.61
CA LEU A 40 -18.72 16.33 9.37
C LEU A 40 -17.67 15.54 8.57
N LEU A 41 -18.05 14.37 8.04
CA LEU A 41 -17.15 13.51 7.24
C LEU A 41 -16.43 14.27 6.11
N THR A 42 -17.13 15.20 5.45
CA THR A 42 -16.56 16.02 4.36
C THR A 42 -15.52 17.01 4.87
N GLU A 43 -15.73 17.62 6.03
CA GLU A 43 -14.81 18.60 6.64
C GLU A 43 -13.54 17.90 7.12
N GLY A 44 -13.66 16.77 7.81
CA GLY A 44 -12.52 15.98 8.26
C GLY A 44 -11.67 15.50 7.09
N ARG A 45 -12.32 15.08 6.00
CA ARG A 45 -11.63 14.71 4.76
C ARG A 45 -10.86 15.88 4.16
N LEU A 46 -11.51 17.04 4.04
CA LEU A 46 -10.89 18.22 3.45
C LEU A 46 -9.66 18.66 4.26
N ARG A 47 -9.73 18.61 5.60
CA ARG A 47 -8.58 18.88 6.46
C ARG A 47 -7.44 17.91 6.19
N ALA A 48 -7.70 16.60 6.25
CA ALA A 48 -6.66 15.59 6.02
C ALA A 48 -6.00 15.73 4.64
N VAL A 49 -6.78 16.03 3.60
CA VAL A 49 -6.26 16.33 2.25
C VAL A 49 -5.39 17.57 2.26
N THR A 50 -5.85 18.67 2.87
CA THR A 50 -5.13 19.95 2.92
C THR A 50 -3.80 19.82 3.68
N GLU A 51 -3.81 19.13 4.81
CA GLU A 51 -2.61 18.88 5.62
C GLU A 51 -1.61 17.99 4.88
N CYS A 52 -2.10 16.93 4.22
CA CYS A 52 -1.29 16.05 3.39
C CYS A 52 -0.64 16.85 2.25
N GLN A 53 -1.43 17.64 1.52
CA GLN A 53 -0.93 18.51 0.45
C GLN A 53 0.12 19.49 0.94
N ARG A 54 -0.11 20.14 2.09
CA ARG A 54 0.86 21.08 2.68
C ARG A 54 2.20 20.38 2.95
N LYS A 55 2.16 19.23 3.63
CA LYS A 55 3.38 18.47 3.97
C LYS A 55 4.09 17.94 2.73
N VAL A 56 3.38 17.37 1.77
CA VAL A 56 3.97 16.88 0.51
C VAL A 56 4.64 18.04 -0.25
N ASN A 57 4.01 19.21 -0.32
CA ASN A 57 4.59 20.39 -0.96
C ASN A 57 5.84 20.90 -0.24
N GLU A 58 5.89 20.83 1.10
CA GLU A 58 7.09 21.15 1.87
C GLU A 58 8.23 20.17 1.58
N ILE A 59 7.93 18.86 1.54
CA ILE A 59 8.88 17.82 1.18
C ILE A 59 9.42 18.05 -0.23
N ILE A 60 8.56 18.32 -1.22
CA ILE A 60 8.96 18.59 -2.61
C ILE A 60 9.93 19.76 -2.68
N LYS A 61 9.61 20.87 -2.00
CA LYS A 61 10.47 22.07 -1.98
C LYS A 61 11.84 21.76 -1.41
N GLU A 62 11.88 21.05 -0.27
CA GLU A 62 13.14 20.71 0.38
C GLU A 62 13.97 19.74 -0.47
N CYS A 63 13.36 18.67 -0.99
CA CYS A 63 13.99 17.68 -1.85
C CYS A 63 14.58 18.33 -3.12
N LYS A 64 13.83 19.23 -3.77
CA LYS A 64 14.31 19.98 -4.93
C LYS A 64 15.44 20.95 -4.57
N ARG A 65 15.39 21.58 -3.38
CA ARG A 65 16.45 22.48 -2.89
C ARG A 65 17.78 21.74 -2.69
N VAL A 66 17.73 20.50 -2.21
CA VAL A 66 18.92 19.67 -1.94
C VAL A 66 19.27 18.72 -3.10
N ASN A 67 18.50 18.74 -4.18
CA ASN A 67 18.64 17.83 -5.33
C ASN A 67 18.66 16.35 -4.93
N MET A 68 17.76 15.96 -4.02
CA MET A 68 17.58 14.57 -3.60
C MET A 68 16.13 14.12 -3.81
N ARG A 69 15.94 12.81 -3.93
CA ARG A 69 14.61 12.20 -3.88
C ARG A 69 14.15 12.04 -2.43
N TYR A 70 12.84 12.06 -2.21
CA TYR A 70 12.27 11.84 -0.88
C TYR A 70 12.54 10.41 -0.42
N ARG A 71 12.93 10.21 0.84
CA ARG A 71 13.06 8.88 1.45
C ARG A 71 12.27 8.87 2.73
N ASP A 72 11.37 7.90 2.85
CA ASP A 72 10.62 7.72 4.09
C ASP A 72 11.55 7.12 5.14
N ARG A 73 11.87 7.91 6.16
CA ARG A 73 12.78 7.50 7.24
C ARG A 73 12.08 6.60 8.25
N ASP A 74 10.76 6.75 8.42
CA ASP A 74 9.98 5.97 9.37
C ASP A 74 9.60 4.61 8.77
N TRP A 75 9.60 4.50 7.43
CA TRP A 75 9.27 3.29 6.67
C TRP A 75 10.33 2.94 5.61
N ASP A 76 11.56 2.69 6.03
CA ASP A 76 12.67 2.40 5.12
C ASP A 76 12.75 0.91 4.72
N LEU A 77 12.22 0.58 3.55
CA LEU A 77 12.21 -0.79 3.01
C LEU A 77 13.59 -1.41 2.80
N THR A 78 14.68 -0.63 2.82
CA THR A 78 16.04 -1.21 2.74
C THR A 78 16.53 -1.76 4.07
N MET A 79 15.91 -1.33 5.19
CA MET A 79 16.25 -1.76 6.54
C MET A 79 15.22 -2.70 7.15
N PHE A 80 13.98 -2.71 6.66
CA PHE A 80 12.92 -3.62 7.14
C PHE A 80 13.07 -5.03 6.55
N ASP A 81 13.07 -6.04 7.41
CA ASP A 81 12.95 -7.44 7.00
C ASP A 81 11.46 -7.82 6.90
N LEU A 82 11.00 -8.23 5.72
CA LEU A 82 9.61 -8.65 5.49
C LEU A 82 9.25 -9.92 6.28
N GLY A 83 10.25 -10.61 6.85
CA GLY A 83 10.08 -11.74 7.76
C GLY A 83 9.27 -11.43 9.02
N GLU A 84 9.24 -10.18 9.50
CA GLU A 84 8.46 -9.80 10.69
C GLU A 84 6.95 -9.71 10.43
N ILE A 85 6.54 -9.46 9.18
CA ILE A 85 5.14 -9.36 8.76
C ILE A 85 4.59 -10.74 8.34
N SER A 86 5.49 -11.63 7.92
CA SER A 86 5.19 -12.99 7.52
C SER A 86 5.18 -13.86 8.78
N GLY A 87 3.99 -14.27 9.26
CA GLY A 87 3.89 -15.15 10.42
C GLY A 87 4.83 -16.38 10.32
N PRO A 88 5.20 -16.99 11.47
CA PRO A 88 6.36 -17.89 11.62
C PRO A 88 6.36 -19.15 10.71
N ASP A 89 5.24 -19.48 10.06
CA ASP A 89 5.06 -20.69 9.27
C ASP A 89 5.24 -20.48 7.75
N THR A 90 5.72 -19.32 7.30
CA THR A 90 5.89 -19.03 5.87
C THR A 90 7.37 -19.12 5.50
N GLU A 91 7.72 -19.95 4.50
CA GLU A 91 9.02 -19.92 3.81
C GLU A 91 9.50 -18.47 3.61
N PRO A 92 10.81 -18.18 3.72
CA PRO A 92 11.31 -16.81 3.78
C PRO A 92 10.84 -16.06 2.54
N ASN A 93 9.78 -15.26 2.71
CA ASN A 93 9.19 -14.43 1.66
C ASN A 93 10.03 -13.16 1.53
N ALA A 94 11.36 -13.32 1.65
CA ALA A 94 12.32 -12.26 1.58
C ALA A 94 12.25 -11.65 0.18
N PRO A 95 12.24 -10.31 0.07
CA PRO A 95 12.23 -9.66 -1.22
C PRO A 95 13.50 -10.03 -2.00
N GLY A 96 13.37 -10.30 -3.29
CA GLY A 96 14.52 -10.55 -4.16
C GLY A 96 15.39 -9.30 -4.33
N ALA A 97 14.76 -8.13 -4.39
CA ALA A 97 15.44 -6.84 -4.40
C ALA A 97 14.53 -5.73 -3.86
N VAL A 98 15.15 -4.60 -3.50
CA VAL A 98 14.48 -3.34 -3.15
C VAL A 98 14.92 -2.32 -4.19
N LYS A 99 13.97 -1.74 -4.94
CA LYS A 99 14.26 -0.75 -5.99
C LYS A 99 13.24 0.38 -5.99
N ARG A 100 13.64 1.53 -6.49
CA ARG A 100 12.75 2.68 -6.73
C ARG A 100 12.03 2.52 -8.06
N VAL A 101 10.87 3.15 -8.23
CA VAL A 101 10.07 3.06 -9.47
C VAL A 101 10.87 3.44 -10.73
N HIS A 102 11.69 4.48 -10.65
CA HIS A 102 12.54 4.93 -11.77
C HIS A 102 13.68 3.97 -12.12
N GLU A 103 14.04 3.04 -11.23
CA GLU A 103 15.05 2.00 -11.48
C GLU A 103 14.44 0.74 -12.12
N ILE A 104 13.11 0.63 -12.07
CA ILE A 104 12.35 -0.52 -12.60
C ILE A 104 11.83 -0.21 -14.01
N PHE A 105 11.36 1.01 -14.24
CA PHE A 105 10.74 1.43 -15.49
C PHE A 105 11.47 2.63 -16.10
N SER A 106 11.68 2.62 -17.41
CA SER A 106 12.32 3.74 -18.11
C SER A 106 11.45 4.99 -18.19
N LEU A 107 10.13 4.82 -18.30
CA LEU A 107 9.14 5.90 -18.39
C LEU A 107 7.93 5.57 -17.50
N PRO A 108 8.08 5.61 -16.18
CA PRO A 108 6.98 5.31 -15.27
C PRO A 108 5.87 6.35 -15.41
N THR A 109 4.63 5.92 -15.28
CA THR A 109 3.47 6.82 -15.20
C THR A 109 2.73 6.55 -13.90
N PHE A 110 2.11 7.59 -13.34
CA PHE A 110 1.31 7.48 -12.13
C PHE A 110 -0.13 7.89 -12.45
N MET A 111 -1.07 6.98 -12.19
CA MET A 111 -2.52 7.19 -12.33
C MET A 111 -2.99 7.81 -13.67
N LYS A 112 -2.31 7.51 -14.79
CA LYS A 112 -2.66 8.10 -16.09
C LYS A 112 -3.95 7.52 -16.68
N ASN A 113 -4.03 6.20 -16.79
CA ASN A 113 -5.21 5.44 -17.16
C ASN A 113 -5.22 4.21 -16.24
N VAL A 114 -6.18 4.12 -15.33
CA VAL A 114 -6.21 3.03 -14.35
C VAL A 114 -7.47 2.21 -14.55
N ASP A 115 -7.30 0.90 -14.64
CA ASP A 115 -8.36 -0.10 -14.72
C ASP A 115 -8.21 -1.14 -13.60
N GLY A 116 -9.32 -1.78 -13.22
CA GLY A 116 -9.26 -2.87 -12.24
C GLY A 116 -8.35 -4.03 -12.67
N GLY A 117 -8.20 -4.28 -13.97
CA GLY A 117 -7.31 -5.29 -14.55
C GLY A 117 -5.82 -4.99 -14.39
N ASP A 118 -5.45 -3.74 -14.09
CA ASP A 118 -4.06 -3.36 -13.81
C ASP A 118 -3.58 -3.85 -12.43
N VAL A 119 -4.52 -4.14 -11.53
CA VAL A 119 -4.23 -4.60 -10.17
C VAL A 119 -3.98 -6.11 -10.19
N LYS A 120 -2.74 -6.51 -9.93
CA LYS A 120 -2.32 -7.92 -9.90
C LYS A 120 -1.80 -8.32 -8.53
N GLN A 121 -2.32 -9.42 -7.98
CA GLN A 121 -1.87 -9.93 -6.68
C GLN A 121 -0.43 -10.45 -6.78
N GLY A 122 0.40 -10.05 -5.79
CA GLY A 122 1.75 -10.57 -5.59
C GLY A 122 1.78 -11.87 -4.77
N LYS A 123 2.92 -12.15 -4.13
CA LYS A 123 3.09 -13.34 -3.28
C LYS A 123 2.53 -13.21 -1.87
N LEU A 124 2.11 -12.01 -1.47
CA LEU A 124 1.57 -11.78 -0.14
C LEU A 124 0.12 -12.29 -0.06
N GLY A 125 -0.25 -12.88 1.08
CA GLY A 125 -1.60 -13.37 1.37
C GLY A 125 -2.65 -12.26 1.59
N ASN A 126 -2.55 -11.14 0.88
CA ASN A 126 -3.35 -9.93 1.07
C ASN A 126 -4.44 -9.76 -0.02
N CYS A 127 -4.98 -10.86 -0.55
CA CYS A 127 -6.00 -10.81 -1.61
C CYS A 127 -7.21 -9.94 -1.24
N TRP A 128 -7.60 -9.89 0.04
CA TRP A 128 -8.67 -9.04 0.56
C TRP A 128 -8.38 -7.55 0.35
N PHE A 129 -7.12 -7.13 0.47
CA PHE A 129 -6.68 -5.76 0.22
C PHE A 129 -6.61 -5.45 -1.27
N VAL A 130 -6.03 -6.37 -2.04
CA VAL A 130 -5.90 -6.25 -3.51
C VAL A 130 -7.27 -6.14 -4.17
N ALA A 131 -8.26 -6.93 -3.75
CA ALA A 131 -9.63 -6.86 -4.25
C ALA A 131 -10.28 -5.49 -4.00
N GLY A 132 -9.99 -4.86 -2.86
CA GLY A 132 -10.45 -3.49 -2.56
C GLY A 132 -9.85 -2.47 -3.52
N LEU A 133 -8.56 -2.58 -3.84
CA LEU A 133 -7.90 -1.72 -4.83
C LEU A 133 -8.45 -1.92 -6.24
N THR A 134 -8.73 -3.16 -6.64
CA THR A 134 -9.40 -3.46 -7.92
C THR A 134 -10.79 -2.81 -7.99
N ALA A 135 -11.56 -2.84 -6.90
CA ALA A 135 -12.85 -2.16 -6.85
C ALA A 135 -12.71 -0.63 -6.94
N LEU A 136 -11.75 -0.05 -6.21
CA LEU A 136 -11.44 1.39 -6.25
C LEU A 136 -10.99 1.87 -7.62
N ALA A 137 -10.21 1.06 -8.34
CA ALA A 137 -9.74 1.35 -9.69
C ALA A 137 -10.89 1.43 -10.72
N ASN A 138 -11.98 0.70 -10.50
CA ASN A 138 -13.17 0.75 -11.36
C ASN A 138 -14.14 1.88 -11.01
N LEU A 139 -13.93 2.59 -9.90
CA LEU A 139 -14.76 3.75 -9.52
C LEU A 139 -14.25 5.00 -10.21
N GLU A 140 -15.12 5.67 -10.95
CA GLU A 140 -14.82 6.98 -11.51
C GLU A 140 -14.41 7.94 -10.37
N TYR A 141 -13.22 8.54 -10.50
CA TYR A 141 -12.58 9.37 -9.47
C TYR A 141 -12.15 8.67 -8.18
N GLY A 142 -12.38 7.36 -7.97
CA GLY A 142 -12.08 6.69 -6.68
C GLY A 142 -10.62 6.82 -6.24
N LEU A 143 -9.68 6.60 -7.17
CA LEU A 143 -8.25 6.74 -6.93
C LEU A 143 -7.83 8.22 -6.76
N THR A 144 -8.38 9.11 -7.58
CA THR A 144 -8.12 10.56 -7.51
C THR A 144 -8.58 11.15 -6.17
N GLN A 145 -9.64 10.61 -5.58
CA GLN A 145 -10.13 11.03 -4.27
C GLN A 145 -9.22 10.52 -3.12
N THR A 146 -8.43 9.47 -3.35
CA THR A 146 -7.53 8.89 -2.34
C THR A 146 -6.14 9.53 -2.37
N CYS A 147 -5.62 9.90 -3.55
CA CYS A 147 -4.34 10.59 -3.69
C CYS A 147 -4.51 12.10 -3.49
N ALA A 148 -3.93 12.66 -2.43
CA ALA A 148 -4.04 14.09 -2.12
C ALA A 148 -2.99 14.95 -2.84
N ALA A 149 -1.75 14.47 -2.94
CA ALA A 149 -0.64 15.12 -3.64
C ALA A 149 0.45 14.10 -3.97
N HIS A 150 1.23 14.35 -5.02
CA HIS A 150 2.39 13.56 -5.37
C HIS A 150 3.36 14.36 -6.26
N ASP A 151 4.62 13.93 -6.31
CA ASP A 151 5.61 14.34 -7.29
C ASP A 151 6.47 13.12 -7.64
N THR A 152 6.38 12.65 -8.88
CA THR A 152 7.03 11.43 -9.36
C THR A 152 8.54 11.60 -9.59
N GLU A 153 9.02 12.83 -9.78
CA GLU A 153 10.45 13.12 -9.94
C GLU A 153 11.15 13.06 -8.59
N VAL A 154 10.53 13.65 -7.57
CA VAL A 154 11.00 13.57 -6.17
C VAL A 154 10.75 12.16 -5.62
N GLY A 155 9.71 11.47 -6.08
CA GLY A 155 9.32 10.16 -5.58
C GLY A 155 8.58 10.23 -4.25
N VAL A 156 7.67 11.20 -4.09
CA VAL A 156 6.83 11.38 -2.88
C VAL A 156 5.36 11.29 -3.23
N TYR A 157 4.59 10.55 -2.42
CA TYR A 157 3.17 10.29 -2.66
C TYR A 157 2.39 10.40 -1.36
N GLY A 158 1.36 11.24 -1.33
CA GLY A 158 0.47 11.44 -0.21
C GLY A 158 -0.92 10.88 -0.47
N PHE A 159 -1.39 9.99 0.41
CA PHE A 159 -2.69 9.35 0.34
C PHE A 159 -3.52 9.66 1.58
N VAL A 160 -4.84 9.65 1.44
CA VAL A 160 -5.80 9.92 2.52
C VAL A 160 -6.73 8.73 2.67
N PHE A 161 -6.83 8.22 3.89
CA PHE A 161 -7.63 7.05 4.23
C PHE A 161 -8.56 7.36 5.40
N TYR A 162 -9.69 6.67 5.46
CA TYR A 162 -10.57 6.71 6.62
C TYR A 162 -10.22 5.54 7.54
N ARG A 163 -9.80 5.83 8.78
CA ARG A 163 -9.33 4.84 9.74
C ARG A 163 -9.84 5.20 11.14
N ASP A 164 -10.34 4.21 11.88
CA ASP A 164 -10.75 4.35 13.28
C ASP A 164 -11.73 5.52 13.55
N GLY A 165 -12.59 5.84 12.58
CA GLY A 165 -13.57 6.92 12.70
C GLY A 165 -13.08 8.31 12.31
N ALA A 166 -11.85 8.44 11.80
CA ALA A 166 -11.26 9.71 11.38
C ALA A 166 -10.60 9.61 10.00
N TRP A 167 -10.50 10.74 9.30
CA TRP A 167 -9.68 10.86 8.11
C TRP A 167 -8.23 11.09 8.50
N THR A 168 -7.33 10.24 8.01
CA THR A 168 -5.88 10.34 8.22
C THR A 168 -5.17 10.33 6.88
N TYR A 169 -3.92 10.81 6.84
CA TYR A 169 -3.09 10.72 5.65
C TYR A 169 -1.78 9.99 5.93
N THR A 170 -1.21 9.43 4.87
CA THR A 170 0.09 8.76 4.88
C THR A 170 0.89 9.29 3.70
N ILE A 171 2.16 9.61 3.93
CA ILE A 171 3.11 10.04 2.89
C ILE A 171 4.16 8.94 2.78
N ILE A 172 4.39 8.44 1.58
CA ILE A 172 5.36 7.37 1.30
C ILE A 172 6.31 7.79 0.17
N ASP A 173 7.43 7.10 0.07
CA ASP A 173 8.31 7.17 -1.10
C ASP A 173 7.98 6.11 -2.17
N ASP A 174 8.72 6.11 -3.29
CA ASP A 174 8.55 5.19 -4.42
C ASP A 174 9.39 3.91 -4.35
N THR A 175 9.81 3.50 -3.15
CA THR A 175 10.56 2.25 -2.97
C THR A 175 9.63 1.05 -2.98
N LEU A 176 9.97 0.02 -3.74
CA LEU A 176 9.18 -1.20 -3.91
C LEU A 176 10.03 -2.46 -3.69
N TYR A 177 9.40 -3.47 -3.11
CA TYR A 177 9.94 -4.83 -3.10
C TYR A 177 9.71 -5.52 -4.44
N LEU A 178 10.74 -6.22 -4.90
CA LEU A 178 10.72 -7.01 -6.12
C LEU A 178 10.84 -8.49 -5.81
N GLN A 179 10.14 -9.30 -6.60
CA GLN A 179 10.30 -10.75 -6.55
C GLN A 179 11.63 -11.20 -7.15
N SER A 180 12.06 -10.55 -8.23
CA SER A 180 13.30 -10.90 -8.91
C SER A 180 14.51 -10.29 -8.19
N PRO A 181 15.63 -11.04 -8.08
CA PRO A 181 16.86 -10.50 -7.54
C PRO A 181 17.45 -9.42 -8.44
N CYS A 182 18.35 -8.60 -7.88
CA CYS A 182 19.12 -7.66 -8.69
C CYS A 182 20.08 -8.44 -9.60
N TRP A 183 19.73 -8.57 -10.88
CA TRP A 183 20.55 -9.28 -11.87
C TRP A 183 21.84 -8.54 -12.25
N ASP A 184 21.93 -7.25 -11.93
CA ASP A 184 23.12 -6.42 -12.15
C ASP A 184 24.20 -6.66 -11.08
N SER A 185 23.82 -7.22 -9.92
CA SER A 185 24.75 -7.62 -8.89
C SER A 185 25.42 -8.96 -9.26
N PRO A 186 26.73 -9.13 -9.03
CA PRO A 186 27.39 -10.42 -9.20
C PRO A 186 26.68 -11.47 -8.34
N SER A 187 25.98 -12.41 -8.96
CA SER A 187 25.32 -13.50 -8.27
C SER A 187 25.98 -14.82 -8.67
N LEU A 188 25.99 -15.79 -7.75
CA LEU A 188 26.49 -17.13 -8.03
C LEU A 188 25.78 -17.73 -9.26
N GLN A 189 24.48 -17.49 -9.38
CA GLN A 189 23.68 -17.95 -10.53
C GLN A 189 24.12 -17.31 -11.85
N ARG A 190 24.47 -16.02 -11.86
CA ARG A 190 25.03 -15.35 -13.05
C ARG A 190 26.43 -15.86 -13.37
N ALA A 191 27.27 -16.09 -12.37
CA ALA A 191 28.59 -16.67 -12.54
C ALA A 191 28.52 -18.08 -13.14
N LEU A 192 27.56 -18.90 -12.68
CA LEU A 192 27.31 -20.23 -13.21
C LEU A 192 26.78 -20.20 -14.65
N LEU A 193 25.85 -19.31 -14.99
CA LEU A 193 25.35 -19.14 -16.37
C LEU A 193 26.47 -18.73 -17.35
N GLN A 194 27.35 -17.80 -16.94
CA GLN A 194 28.51 -17.39 -17.74
C GLN A 194 29.54 -18.50 -17.94
N GLN A 195 29.58 -19.50 -17.05
CA GLN A 195 30.43 -20.67 -17.23
C GLN A 195 29.85 -21.65 -18.25
N THR A 196 28.53 -21.79 -18.32
CA THR A 196 27.86 -22.68 -19.29
C THR A 196 27.98 -22.18 -20.73
N ASP A 197 27.85 -20.87 -20.96
CA ASP A 197 27.95 -20.28 -22.31
C ASP A 197 29.35 -20.38 -22.95
N ARG A 198 30.37 -20.77 -22.18
CA ARG A 198 31.74 -20.95 -22.67
C ARG A 198 32.03 -22.36 -23.19
N VAL A 199 31.10 -23.31 -23.05
CA VAL A 199 31.37 -24.73 -23.34
C VAL A 199 31.11 -25.11 -24.81
N ASP A 200 30.49 -24.24 -25.62
CA ASP A 200 30.17 -24.53 -27.03
C ASP A 200 30.96 -23.68 -28.05
N ALA A 201 32.14 -23.20 -27.67
CA ALA A 201 33.06 -22.46 -28.56
C ALA A 201 34.39 -23.20 -28.77
N GLU A 202 34.32 -24.44 -29.25
CA GLU A 202 35.42 -25.13 -29.95
C GLU A 202 34.91 -25.78 -31.25
#